data_AF-A0A961I6C4-F1
#
_entry.id   AF-A0A961I6C4-F1
#
_cell.length_a   1.000
_cell.length_b   1.000
_cell.length_c   1.000
_cell.angle_alpha   90.00
_cell.angle_beta   90.00
_cell.angle_gamma   90.00
#
_symmetry.space_group_name_H-M   'P 1'
#
loop_
_entity.id
_entity.type
_entity.pdbx_description
1 polymer ?
#
loop_
_entity_poly.entity_id
_entity_poly.type
_entity_poly.pdbx_seq_one_letter_code
_entity_poly.pdbx_strand_id
1 'polypeptide(L)'
;MQTHTEISAILLRDAATFFRNIGNANPSLQNQMEESAAMSDHVAHLMETDPLGSITPDNASAAQSIGEQFNTSGASIKHTKAAAQMLRGAAHFFRSVGEQDASVAKQMNDNADVYEQMAHIVETNPEGTINMDTPANRVEDPDRTQNEDRSIKHTEDHSADASVGNSADTRGSISEDARASIPEDVVRRLFTRTNQESVPSNELSEFIKMVSPINRKHTIDAGSATIKRTALPFYRDTYLIEVQDENWQPTVGPFWFLHTGQMILHLDGASDNIHTANGSGIVQLSPDNALDYLRFFCFFVHGEAGPFYVLEDLDHPALDQSQLNETEIEKVQSKMVRPTVSQKDDGSFSAHVSLLYGRNLFNAEFAVYTDGSVEMVDDKAIAADLRVK
;
A
#
# COMPACT_ATOMS: atom_id res chain seq x y z
N MET A 1 6.27 22.38 6.51
CA MET A 1 6.15 22.79 5.10
C MET A 1 7.44 22.40 4.44
N GLN A 2 7.38 21.50 3.46
CA GLN A 2 8.56 21.10 2.70
C GLN A 2 8.68 21.97 1.45
N THR A 3 9.90 22.29 1.04
CA THR A 3 10.13 22.98 -0.23
C THR A 3 9.90 22.02 -1.40
N HIS A 4 9.65 22.58 -2.58
CA HIS A 4 9.56 21.81 -3.81
C HIS A 4 10.86 21.03 -4.09
N THR A 5 12.02 21.61 -3.74
CA THR A 5 13.31 20.93 -3.87
C THR A 5 13.44 19.72 -2.95
N GLU A 6 12.97 19.81 -1.70
CA GLU A 6 12.95 18.69 -0.75
C GLU A 6 12.01 17.58 -1.21
N ILE A 7 10.82 17.93 -1.71
CA ILE A 7 9.85 16.94 -2.23
C ILE A 7 10.40 16.25 -3.48
N SER A 8 11.03 17.00 -4.39
CA SER A 8 11.69 16.40 -5.57
C SER A 8 12.83 15.46 -5.18
N ALA A 9 13.62 15.78 -4.16
CA ALA A 9 14.67 14.88 -3.68
C ALA A 9 14.07 13.55 -3.18
N ILE A 10 12.98 13.62 -2.40
CA ILE A 10 12.26 12.42 -1.92
C ILE A 10 11.77 11.57 -3.10
N LEU A 11 11.06 12.14 -4.06
CA LEU A 11 10.55 11.40 -5.21
C LEU A 11 11.67 10.77 -6.06
N LEU A 12 12.84 11.42 -6.15
CA LEU A 12 14.00 10.84 -6.84
C LEU A 12 14.57 9.63 -6.08
N ARG A 13 14.56 9.64 -4.74
CA ARG A 13 14.94 8.46 -3.93
C ARG A 13 13.94 7.32 -4.09
N ASP A 14 12.65 7.64 -4.17
CA ASP A 14 11.60 6.65 -4.41
C ASP A 14 11.76 6.01 -5.79
N ALA A 15 12.01 6.80 -6.82
CA ALA A 15 12.33 6.30 -8.16
C ALA A 15 13.60 5.43 -8.16
N ALA A 16 14.65 5.81 -7.43
CA ALA A 16 15.87 5.02 -7.30
C ALA A 16 15.60 3.64 -6.68
N THR A 17 14.82 3.61 -5.60
CA THR A 17 14.40 2.37 -4.93
C THR A 17 13.60 1.49 -5.89
N PHE A 18 12.66 2.08 -6.62
CA PHE A 18 11.85 1.38 -7.61
C PHE A 18 12.69 0.76 -8.73
N PHE A 19 13.64 1.51 -9.30
CA PHE A 19 14.55 0.97 -10.32
C PHE A 19 15.35 -0.22 -9.80
N ARG A 20 15.91 -0.13 -8.58
CA ARG A 20 16.62 -1.26 -7.97
C ARG A 20 15.75 -2.50 -7.83
N ASN A 21 14.50 -2.32 -7.42
CA ASN A 21 13.55 -3.43 -7.30
C ASN A 21 13.31 -4.09 -8.66
N ILE A 22 13.12 -3.30 -9.71
CA ILE A 22 12.98 -3.83 -11.09
C ILE A 22 14.26 -4.54 -11.54
N GLY A 23 15.43 -3.96 -11.29
CA GLY A 23 16.71 -4.55 -11.66
C GLY A 23 16.98 -5.87 -10.95
N ASN A 24 16.59 -5.98 -9.68
CA ASN A 24 16.68 -7.21 -8.90
C ASN A 24 15.70 -8.29 -9.40
N ALA A 25 14.48 -7.89 -9.79
CA ALA A 25 13.49 -8.79 -10.36
C ALA A 25 13.84 -9.23 -11.80
N ASN A 26 14.61 -8.42 -12.54
CA ASN A 26 14.93 -8.64 -13.95
C ASN A 26 16.46 -8.57 -14.20
N PRO A 27 17.19 -9.69 -14.08
CA PRO A 27 18.65 -9.71 -14.21
C PRO A 27 19.19 -9.14 -15.54
N SER A 28 18.41 -9.24 -16.64
CA SER A 28 18.76 -8.66 -17.94
C SER A 28 18.78 -7.13 -17.95
N LEU A 29 18.02 -6.49 -17.04
CA LEU A 29 17.92 -5.05 -16.89
C LEU A 29 18.70 -4.53 -15.67
N GLN A 30 19.26 -5.42 -14.84
CA GLN A 30 19.87 -5.08 -13.55
C GLN A 30 20.88 -3.93 -13.65
N ASN A 31 21.84 -4.02 -14.58
CA ASN A 31 22.87 -2.98 -14.75
C ASN A 31 22.27 -1.64 -15.17
N GLN A 32 21.30 -1.64 -16.09
CA GLN A 32 20.66 -0.43 -16.58
C GLN A 32 19.81 0.24 -15.48
N MET A 33 19.11 -0.57 -14.68
CA MET A 33 18.29 -0.07 -13.58
C MET A 33 19.14 0.44 -12.42
N GLU A 34 20.25 -0.22 -12.10
CA GLU A 34 21.19 0.25 -11.08
C GLU A 34 21.82 1.60 -11.50
N GLU A 35 22.16 1.77 -12.77
CA GLU A 35 22.66 3.05 -13.30
C GLU A 35 21.60 4.16 -13.18
N SER A 36 20.34 3.86 -13.51
CA SER A 36 19.22 4.80 -13.38
C SER A 36 18.94 5.17 -11.92
N ALA A 37 19.05 4.19 -11.01
CA ALA A 37 18.91 4.40 -9.57
C ALA A 37 20.03 5.27 -9.01
N ALA A 38 21.29 4.96 -9.36
CA ALA A 38 22.46 5.72 -8.93
C ALA A 38 22.38 7.18 -9.41
N MET A 39 21.89 7.41 -10.64
CA MET A 39 21.70 8.76 -11.17
C MET A 39 20.63 9.53 -10.39
N SER A 40 19.49 8.88 -10.10
CA SER A 40 18.41 9.49 -9.32
C SER A 40 18.87 9.83 -7.90
N ASP A 41 19.62 8.95 -7.25
CA ASP A 41 20.23 9.18 -5.94
C ASP A 41 21.22 10.33 -5.94
N HIS A 42 22.02 10.46 -7.00
CA HIS A 42 22.97 11.55 -7.12
C HIS A 42 22.27 12.89 -7.27
N VAL A 43 21.25 12.98 -8.14
CA VAL A 43 20.49 14.22 -8.32
C VAL A 43 19.70 14.57 -7.05
N ALA A 44 19.13 13.59 -6.35
CA ALA A 44 18.51 13.81 -5.05
C ALA A 44 19.49 14.41 -4.03
N HIS A 45 20.71 13.87 -3.97
CA HIS A 45 21.75 14.42 -3.09
C HIS A 45 22.13 15.88 -3.43
N LEU A 46 22.22 16.21 -4.72
CA LEU A 46 22.48 17.59 -5.16
C LEU A 46 21.33 18.53 -4.77
N MET A 47 20.09 18.05 -4.86
CA MET A 47 18.89 18.80 -4.44
C MET A 47 18.83 19.02 -2.93
N GLU A 48 19.32 18.08 -2.13
CA GLU A 48 19.39 18.18 -0.66
C GLU A 48 20.50 19.13 -0.19
N THR A 49 21.65 19.12 -0.88
CA THR A 49 22.86 19.82 -0.42
C THR A 49 23.03 21.22 -1.03
N ASP A 50 22.61 21.40 -2.28
CA ASP A 50 22.73 22.67 -3.01
C ASP A 50 21.60 22.80 -4.05
N PRO A 51 20.34 22.99 -3.64
CA PRO A 51 19.20 22.96 -4.56
C PRO A 51 19.26 23.98 -5.70
N LEU A 52 19.93 25.12 -5.50
CA LEU A 52 20.08 26.17 -6.51
C LEU A 52 21.41 26.09 -7.27
N GLY A 53 22.23 25.08 -6.95
CA GLY A 53 23.49 24.78 -7.59
C GLY A 53 23.38 24.40 -9.05
N SER A 54 24.52 24.16 -9.67
CA SER A 54 24.58 23.70 -11.05
C SER A 54 25.72 22.73 -11.28
N ILE A 55 25.47 21.71 -12.10
CA ILE A 55 26.47 20.78 -12.60
C ILE A 55 27.27 21.52 -13.67
N THR A 56 28.60 21.45 -13.59
CA THR A 56 29.51 22.06 -14.56
C THR A 56 30.32 20.96 -15.28
N PRO A 57 30.93 21.24 -16.43
CA PRO A 57 31.79 20.26 -17.08
C PRO A 57 33.03 19.87 -16.24
N ASP A 58 33.44 20.71 -15.30
CA ASP A 58 34.70 20.58 -14.55
C ASP A 58 34.56 19.83 -13.21
N ASN A 59 33.33 19.62 -12.71
CA ASN A 59 33.06 18.81 -11.51
C ASN A 59 32.69 17.34 -11.85
N ALA A 60 33.16 16.87 -13.01
CA ALA A 60 32.70 15.67 -13.70
C ALA A 60 33.39 14.36 -13.28
N SER A 61 32.87 13.72 -12.24
CA SER A 61 32.74 12.25 -12.24
C SER A 61 31.29 11.81 -12.48
N ALA A 62 30.33 12.72 -12.37
CA ALA A 62 28.89 12.50 -12.62
C ALA A 62 28.37 13.11 -13.94
N ALA A 63 29.13 13.99 -14.59
CA ALA A 63 28.67 14.71 -15.79
C ALA A 63 28.75 13.87 -17.09
N GLN A 64 29.39 12.70 -17.07
CA GLN A 64 29.55 11.90 -18.28
C GLN A 64 28.26 11.15 -18.65
N SER A 65 27.54 10.60 -17.67
CA SER A 65 26.25 9.93 -17.89
C SER A 65 25.07 10.89 -17.99
N ILE A 66 25.07 11.98 -17.21
CA ILE A 66 24.06 13.06 -17.28
C ILE A 66 24.25 13.89 -18.57
N GLY A 67 25.47 14.31 -18.88
CA GLY A 67 25.76 15.17 -20.04
C GLY A 67 25.52 14.49 -21.40
N GLU A 68 25.79 13.18 -21.52
CA GLU A 68 25.52 12.41 -22.73
C GLU A 68 24.01 12.17 -22.94
N GLN A 69 23.22 11.96 -21.87
CA GLN A 69 21.76 11.81 -21.98
C GLN A 69 21.03 13.12 -22.29
N PHE A 70 21.51 14.26 -21.79
CA PHE A 70 20.81 15.55 -21.92
C PHE A 70 21.28 16.45 -23.06
N ASN A 71 22.21 15.97 -23.91
CA ASN A 71 22.71 16.67 -25.09
C ASN A 71 23.13 18.13 -24.81
N THR A 72 23.75 18.36 -23.66
CA THR A 72 24.20 19.69 -23.25
C THR A 72 25.64 19.88 -23.65
N SER A 73 25.86 20.36 -24.87
CA SER A 73 27.17 20.73 -25.39
C SER A 73 27.80 21.84 -24.53
N GLY A 74 28.52 21.47 -23.46
CA GLY A 74 29.34 22.38 -22.65
C GLY A 74 28.60 23.41 -21.79
N ALA A 75 27.28 23.28 -21.58
CA ALA A 75 26.50 24.21 -20.77
C ALA A 75 26.28 23.67 -19.34
N SER A 76 26.36 24.55 -18.34
CA SER A 76 26.03 24.22 -16.95
C SER A 76 24.53 23.97 -16.78
N ILE A 77 24.16 22.91 -16.07
CA ILE A 77 22.76 22.52 -15.82
C ILE A 77 22.42 22.78 -14.35
N LYS A 78 21.35 23.53 -14.08
CA LYS A 78 20.83 23.70 -12.71
C LYS A 78 20.38 22.37 -12.11
N HIS A 79 20.61 22.14 -10.82
CA HIS A 79 20.16 20.92 -10.14
C HIS A 79 18.65 20.71 -10.28
N THR A 80 17.86 21.78 -10.15
CA THR A 80 16.40 21.75 -10.37
C THR A 80 16.00 21.29 -11.76
N LYS A 81 16.77 21.65 -12.78
CA LYS A 81 16.53 21.23 -14.17
C LYS A 81 16.89 19.75 -14.37
N ALA A 82 17.99 19.29 -13.80
CA ALA A 82 18.35 17.87 -13.80
C ALA A 82 17.30 17.03 -13.06
N ALA A 83 16.83 17.50 -11.89
CA ALA A 83 15.76 16.86 -11.13
C ALA A 83 14.46 16.79 -11.93
N ALA A 84 14.02 17.89 -12.54
CA ALA A 84 12.83 17.91 -13.38
C ALA A 84 12.92 16.92 -14.56
N GLN A 85 14.09 16.81 -15.20
CA GLN A 85 14.29 15.84 -16.27
C GLN A 85 14.22 14.39 -15.79
N MET A 86 14.80 14.08 -14.63
CA MET A 86 14.73 12.74 -14.03
C MET A 86 13.32 12.37 -13.62
N LEU A 87 12.58 13.31 -13.01
CA LEU A 87 11.18 13.10 -12.64
C LEU A 87 10.30 12.84 -13.88
N ARG A 88 10.50 13.57 -14.99
CA ARG A 88 9.82 13.28 -16.27
C ARG A 88 10.20 11.92 -16.84
N GLY A 89 11.48 11.53 -16.73
CA GLY A 89 11.94 10.20 -17.14
C GLY A 89 11.23 9.08 -16.37
N ALA A 90 11.13 9.22 -15.04
CA ALA A 90 10.38 8.29 -14.19
C ALA A 90 8.88 8.27 -14.55
N ALA A 91 8.27 9.42 -14.80
CA ALA A 91 6.87 9.51 -15.24
C ALA A 91 6.64 8.75 -16.56
N HIS A 92 7.49 8.96 -17.57
CA HIS A 92 7.42 8.21 -18.83
C HIS A 92 7.59 6.71 -18.62
N PHE A 93 8.49 6.29 -17.73
CA PHE A 93 8.66 4.89 -17.39
C PHE A 93 7.40 4.30 -16.79
N PHE A 94 6.79 4.96 -15.79
CA PHE A 94 5.53 4.50 -15.21
C PHE A 94 4.43 4.38 -16.26
N ARG A 95 4.25 5.37 -17.14
CA ARG A 95 3.27 5.26 -18.23
C ARG A 95 3.56 4.04 -19.12
N SER A 96 4.82 3.80 -19.48
CA SER A 96 5.19 2.63 -20.28
C SER A 96 4.92 1.30 -19.58
N VAL A 97 5.11 1.22 -18.25
CA VAL A 97 4.72 0.05 -17.46
C VAL A 97 3.19 -0.12 -17.48
N GLY A 98 2.44 0.96 -17.28
CA GLY A 98 0.98 0.93 -17.33
C GLY A 98 0.41 0.58 -18.71
N GLU A 99 1.11 0.90 -19.79
CA GLU A 99 0.75 0.46 -21.15
C GLU A 99 0.99 -1.04 -21.35
N GLN A 100 1.98 -1.61 -20.68
CA GLN A 100 2.35 -3.02 -20.79
C GLN A 100 1.49 -3.92 -19.89
N ASP A 101 1.02 -3.38 -18.76
CA ASP A 101 0.21 -4.11 -17.79
C ASP A 101 -1.03 -3.30 -17.39
N ALA A 102 -2.18 -3.73 -17.94
CA ALA A 102 -3.48 -3.12 -17.69
C ALA A 102 -3.90 -3.16 -16.21
N SER A 103 -3.43 -4.14 -15.43
CA SER A 103 -3.80 -4.29 -14.02
C SER A 103 -3.24 -3.20 -13.13
N VAL A 104 -2.09 -2.62 -13.52
CA VAL A 104 -1.45 -1.50 -12.80
C VAL A 104 -1.54 -0.18 -13.56
N ALA A 105 -2.15 -0.15 -14.74
CA ALA A 105 -2.17 0.99 -15.64
C ALA A 105 -2.66 2.28 -14.98
N LYS A 106 -3.74 2.20 -14.20
CA LYS A 106 -4.28 3.37 -13.50
C LYS A 106 -3.30 3.90 -12.45
N GLN A 107 -2.80 3.03 -11.58
CA GLN A 107 -1.83 3.41 -10.54
C GLN A 107 -0.55 4.01 -11.15
N MET A 108 -0.05 3.41 -12.22
CA MET A 108 1.15 3.90 -12.90
C MET A 108 0.92 5.26 -13.57
N ASN A 109 -0.26 5.50 -14.15
CA ASN A 109 -0.61 6.82 -14.69
C ASN A 109 -0.78 7.86 -13.58
N ASP A 110 -1.41 7.51 -12.46
CA ASP A 110 -1.55 8.40 -11.30
C ASP A 110 -0.17 8.77 -10.73
N ASN A 111 0.75 7.80 -10.61
CA ASN A 111 2.14 8.06 -10.22
C ASN A 111 2.86 8.95 -11.25
N ALA A 112 2.73 8.66 -12.53
CA ALA A 112 3.33 9.47 -13.58
C ALA A 112 2.89 10.94 -13.51
N ASP A 113 1.61 11.19 -13.26
CA ASP A 113 1.06 12.54 -13.14
C ASP A 113 1.68 13.31 -11.95
N VAL A 114 1.90 12.66 -10.80
CA VAL A 114 2.57 13.28 -9.63
C VAL A 114 4.01 13.68 -9.96
N TYR A 115 4.76 12.79 -10.61
CA TYR A 115 6.15 13.05 -10.99
C TYR A 115 6.24 14.17 -12.04
N GLU A 116 5.33 14.20 -13.00
CA GLU A 116 5.28 15.24 -14.05
C GLU A 116 4.90 16.62 -13.49
N GLN A 117 3.93 16.66 -12.56
CA GLN A 117 3.58 17.88 -11.82
C GLN A 117 4.77 18.38 -11.01
N MET A 118 5.43 17.49 -10.26
CA MET A 118 6.58 17.88 -9.45
C MET A 118 7.75 18.36 -10.31
N ALA A 119 7.98 17.73 -11.47
CA ALA A 119 8.98 18.18 -12.43
C ALA A 119 8.72 19.61 -12.91
N HIS A 120 7.47 19.96 -13.21
CA HIS A 120 7.10 21.33 -13.58
C HIS A 120 7.30 22.32 -12.41
N ILE A 121 6.87 21.93 -11.22
CA ILE A 121 6.91 22.78 -10.03
C ILE A 121 8.34 23.07 -9.59
N VAL A 122 9.23 22.08 -9.55
CA VAL A 122 10.63 22.28 -9.13
C VAL A 122 11.42 23.11 -10.13
N GLU A 123 11.07 23.05 -11.41
CA GLU A 123 11.72 23.85 -12.46
C GLU A 123 11.27 25.32 -12.42
N THR A 124 10.01 25.58 -12.08
CA THR A 124 9.41 26.93 -12.11
C THR A 124 9.44 27.66 -10.78
N ASN A 125 9.40 26.95 -9.66
CA ASN A 125 9.31 27.52 -8.32
C ASN A 125 10.06 26.67 -7.27
N PRO A 126 11.37 26.46 -7.36
CA PRO A 126 12.09 25.50 -6.52
C PRO A 126 12.02 25.79 -5.00
N GLU A 127 11.94 27.06 -4.60
CA GLU A 127 11.87 27.47 -3.19
C GLU A 127 10.43 27.54 -2.65
N GLY A 128 9.44 27.35 -3.53
CA GLY A 128 8.04 27.25 -3.13
C GLY A 128 7.84 26.12 -2.13
N THR A 129 6.84 26.26 -1.28
CA THR A 129 6.50 25.23 -0.29
C THR A 129 5.13 24.68 -0.58
N ILE A 130 4.98 23.36 -0.44
CA ILE A 130 3.67 22.71 -0.45
C ILE A 130 3.29 22.47 1.00
N ASN A 131 2.12 22.97 1.37
CA ASN A 131 1.44 22.42 2.53
C ASN A 131 0.74 21.15 2.09
N MET A 132 1.34 20.00 2.38
CA MET A 132 0.75 18.72 2.03
C MET A 132 -0.61 18.47 2.75
N ASP A 133 -1.02 19.34 3.68
CA ASP A 133 -2.30 19.30 4.41
C ASP A 133 -3.51 19.83 3.62
N THR A 134 -3.37 20.20 2.34
CA THR A 134 -4.51 20.62 1.50
C THR A 134 -4.77 19.56 0.43
N PRO A 135 -6.01 19.06 0.24
CA PRO A 135 -6.35 18.18 -0.88
C PRO A 135 -5.92 18.85 -2.18
N ALA A 136 -5.30 18.08 -3.08
CA ALA A 136 -4.74 18.55 -4.33
C ALA A 136 -5.67 19.56 -5.01
N ASN A 137 -5.25 20.83 -5.03
CA ASN A 137 -5.88 21.83 -5.86
C ASN A 137 -5.47 21.47 -7.29
N ARG A 138 -6.31 20.68 -7.95
CA ARG A 138 -6.19 20.38 -9.38
C ARG A 138 -6.21 21.73 -10.10
N VAL A 139 -5.06 22.16 -10.58
CA VAL A 139 -5.03 23.25 -11.57
C VAL A 139 -5.66 22.64 -12.82
N GLU A 140 -6.93 22.97 -13.05
CA GLU A 140 -7.62 22.58 -14.28
C GLU A 140 -6.89 23.19 -15.47
N ASP A 141 -6.35 22.33 -16.33
CA ASP A 141 -5.87 22.70 -17.65
C ASP A 141 -7.09 22.98 -18.54
N PRO A 142 -7.30 24.23 -19.01
CA PRO A 142 -8.53 24.60 -19.71
C PRO A 142 -8.63 24.05 -21.15
N ASP A 143 -7.65 23.29 -21.65
CA ASP A 143 -7.58 22.93 -23.08
C ASP A 143 -7.93 21.46 -23.43
N ARG A 144 -8.43 20.66 -22.47
CA ARG A 144 -8.63 19.21 -22.70
C ARG A 144 -10.01 18.77 -23.18
N THR A 145 -10.97 19.67 -23.37
CA THR A 145 -12.32 19.32 -23.89
C THR A 145 -12.49 19.70 -25.35
N GLN A 146 -11.82 19.00 -26.26
CA GLN A 146 -12.16 19.05 -27.69
C GLN A 146 -11.48 17.94 -28.50
N ASN A 147 -11.79 16.66 -28.23
CA ASN A 147 -11.71 15.59 -29.24
C ASN A 147 -12.14 14.26 -28.62
N GLU A 148 -13.44 14.00 -28.58
CA GLU A 148 -13.99 12.63 -28.53
C GLU A 148 -15.50 12.69 -28.76
N ASP A 149 -15.91 13.13 -29.95
CA ASP A 149 -17.27 12.89 -30.42
C ASP A 149 -17.26 12.64 -31.93
N ARG A 150 -17.00 11.39 -32.33
CA ARG A 150 -17.48 10.80 -33.58
C ARG A 150 -17.66 9.28 -33.46
N SER A 151 -18.94 8.89 -33.38
CA SER A 151 -19.56 7.77 -34.14
C SER A 151 -18.98 6.36 -33.92
N ILE A 152 -19.77 5.36 -33.52
CA ILE A 152 -20.72 4.64 -34.40
C ILE A 152 -21.77 3.89 -33.55
N LYS A 153 -23.02 3.91 -34.03
CA LYS A 153 -24.21 3.16 -33.57
C LYS A 153 -24.29 1.74 -34.17
N HIS A 154 -25.12 0.90 -33.51
CA HIS A 154 -25.73 -0.40 -33.86
C HIS A 154 -25.17 -1.58 -33.05
N THR A 155 -25.93 -2.49 -32.43
CA THR A 155 -27.39 -2.78 -32.40
C THR A 155 -27.64 -3.69 -31.17
N GLU A 156 -28.82 -3.62 -30.58
CA GLU A 156 -29.30 -4.50 -29.50
C GLU A 156 -29.50 -5.95 -30.00
N ASP A 157 -29.17 -6.96 -29.17
CA ASP A 157 -30.06 -8.11 -28.94
C ASP A 157 -29.74 -8.85 -27.62
N HIS A 158 -30.77 -9.45 -27.03
CA HIS A 158 -30.87 -9.99 -25.68
C HIS A 158 -30.14 -11.32 -25.41
N SER A 159 -29.51 -11.43 -24.22
CA SER A 159 -29.58 -12.64 -23.37
C SER A 159 -29.06 -12.35 -21.95
N ALA A 160 -29.81 -12.83 -20.96
CA ALA A 160 -29.47 -12.75 -19.54
C ALA A 160 -28.43 -13.81 -19.18
N ASP A 161 -27.32 -13.39 -18.58
CA ASP A 161 -26.35 -14.27 -17.91
C ASP A 161 -25.75 -13.51 -16.71
N ALA A 162 -25.89 -14.08 -15.52
CA ALA A 162 -25.37 -13.53 -14.28
C ALA A 162 -24.03 -14.19 -13.97
N SER A 163 -22.98 -13.71 -14.62
CA SER A 163 -21.59 -13.98 -14.26
C SER A 163 -21.03 -12.75 -13.53
N VAL A 164 -20.69 -12.92 -12.25
CA VAL A 164 -19.92 -11.91 -11.51
C VAL A 164 -18.47 -12.08 -11.97
N GLY A 165 -18.03 -11.19 -12.84
CA GLY A 165 -16.66 -11.16 -13.35
C GLY A 165 -15.69 -10.59 -12.33
N ASN A 166 -14.54 -11.25 -12.23
CA ASN A 166 -13.32 -10.77 -11.57
C ASN A 166 -12.96 -9.36 -12.05
N SER A 167 -13.18 -8.36 -11.20
CA SER A 167 -12.56 -7.04 -11.29
C SER A 167 -12.74 -6.34 -9.94
N ALA A 168 -11.84 -6.62 -8.99
CA ALA A 168 -11.71 -5.84 -7.77
C ALA A 168 -10.93 -4.56 -8.08
N ASP A 169 -11.51 -3.69 -8.92
CA ASP A 169 -11.01 -2.33 -9.08
C ASP A 169 -12.17 -1.39 -9.42
N THR A 170 -13.05 -1.25 -8.44
CA THR A 170 -13.92 -0.09 -8.30
C THR A 170 -13.62 0.49 -6.93
N ARG A 171 -13.22 1.77 -6.89
CA ARG A 171 -13.31 2.60 -5.68
C ARG A 171 -13.90 3.93 -6.08
N GLY A 172 -15.18 4.07 -5.79
CA GLY A 172 -15.72 5.35 -5.37
C GLY A 172 -15.03 5.77 -4.07
N SER A 173 -14.87 7.07 -3.87
CA SER A 173 -14.36 7.65 -2.63
C SER A 173 -15.24 7.22 -1.44
N ILE A 174 -14.75 6.26 -0.66
CA ILE A 174 -15.36 5.88 0.61
C ILE A 174 -15.07 7.00 1.59
N SER A 175 -16.11 7.61 2.15
CA SER A 175 -15.97 8.55 3.26
C SER A 175 -15.34 7.82 4.45
N GLU A 176 -14.19 8.32 4.92
CA GLU A 176 -13.41 7.75 6.04
C GLU A 176 -14.19 7.64 7.37
N ASP A 177 -15.37 8.24 7.46
CA ASP A 177 -16.21 8.32 8.67
C ASP A 177 -16.99 7.03 8.99
N ALA A 178 -16.89 5.98 8.17
CA ALA A 178 -17.55 4.68 8.40
C ALA A 178 -16.59 3.58 8.90
N ARG A 179 -15.49 3.95 9.58
CA ARG A 179 -14.69 2.98 10.35
C ARG A 179 -15.46 2.61 11.62
N ALA A 180 -16.38 1.66 11.52
CA ALA A 180 -16.91 0.99 12.71
C ALA A 180 -15.71 0.46 13.51
N SER A 181 -15.63 0.80 14.80
CA SER A 181 -14.54 0.35 15.67
C SER A 181 -14.47 -1.18 15.60
N ILE A 182 -13.36 -1.72 15.09
CA ILE A 182 -13.18 -3.16 15.05
C ILE A 182 -13.17 -3.67 16.50
N PRO A 183 -14.03 -4.63 16.87
CA PRO A 183 -14.09 -5.11 18.25
C PRO A 183 -12.73 -5.69 18.69
N GLU A 184 -12.26 -5.33 19.90
CA GLU A 184 -10.95 -5.75 20.45
C GLU A 184 -10.79 -7.29 20.48
N ASP A 185 -11.88 -8.02 20.63
CA ASP A 185 -11.93 -9.47 20.63
C ASP A 185 -11.73 -10.09 19.24
N VAL A 186 -12.09 -9.41 18.15
CA VAL A 186 -11.71 -9.82 16.79
C VAL A 186 -10.20 -9.83 16.65
N VAL A 187 -9.57 -8.74 17.08
CA VAL A 187 -8.11 -8.54 17.01
C VAL A 187 -7.37 -9.61 17.82
N ARG A 188 -7.86 -9.95 19.02
CA ARG A 188 -7.29 -11.03 19.83
C ARG A 188 -7.37 -12.41 19.14
N ARG A 189 -8.35 -12.63 18.27
CA ARG A 189 -8.51 -13.90 17.53
C ARG A 189 -7.69 -13.96 16.24
N LEU A 190 -7.15 -12.84 15.74
CA LEU A 190 -6.28 -12.84 14.55
C LEU A 190 -4.97 -13.61 14.78
N PHE A 191 -4.47 -13.64 16.02
CA PHE A 191 -3.19 -14.23 16.36
C PHE A 191 -3.36 -15.29 17.46
N THR A 192 -3.59 -16.53 17.05
CA THR A 192 -3.84 -17.66 17.97
C THR A 192 -2.65 -17.99 18.89
N ARG A 193 -1.46 -17.41 18.64
CA ARG A 193 -0.18 -17.77 19.27
C ARG A 193 0.79 -16.61 19.49
N THR A 194 0.31 -15.42 19.84
CA THR A 194 1.24 -14.31 20.12
C THR A 194 0.97 -13.70 21.50
N ASN A 195 2.06 -13.42 22.21
CA ASN A 195 1.99 -12.70 23.47
C ASN A 195 2.01 -11.21 23.14
N GLN A 196 0.88 -10.55 23.40
CA GLN A 196 0.80 -9.10 23.34
C GLN A 196 1.54 -8.53 24.57
N GLU A 197 2.45 -7.58 24.33
CA GLU A 197 3.25 -6.93 25.35
C GLU A 197 2.96 -5.42 25.36
N SER A 198 2.92 -4.81 26.54
CA SER A 198 2.94 -3.34 26.63
C SER A 198 4.33 -2.84 26.25
N VAL A 199 4.38 -1.77 25.44
CA VAL A 199 5.65 -1.14 25.08
C VAL A 199 6.24 -0.41 26.31
N PRO A 200 7.53 -0.59 26.66
CA PRO A 200 8.16 0.13 27.75
C PRO A 200 8.05 1.66 27.56
N SER A 201 7.83 2.39 28.66
CA SER A 201 7.55 3.83 28.63
C SER A 201 8.65 4.69 27.98
N ASN A 202 9.90 4.23 27.99
CA ASN A 202 11.03 4.89 27.34
C ASN A 202 11.03 4.73 25.81
N GLU A 203 10.51 3.62 25.28
CA GLU A 203 10.34 3.39 23.83
C GLU A 203 9.11 4.13 23.29
N LEU A 204 8.11 4.34 24.15
CA LEU A 204 6.85 5.03 23.84
C LEU A 204 7.06 6.45 23.28
N SER A 205 7.95 7.23 23.89
CA SER A 205 8.17 8.63 23.52
C SER A 205 8.85 8.79 22.16
N GLU A 206 9.78 7.88 21.82
CA GLU A 206 10.43 7.85 20.51
C GLU A 206 9.43 7.44 19.44
N PHE A 207 8.65 6.39 19.70
CA PHE A 207 7.61 5.92 18.79
C PHE A 207 6.57 7.00 18.47
N ILE A 208 6.00 7.64 19.50
CA ILE A 208 4.99 8.69 19.33
C ILE A 208 5.51 9.83 18.44
N LYS A 209 6.77 10.26 18.61
CA LYS A 209 7.37 11.32 17.77
C LYS A 209 7.45 10.92 16.30
N MET A 210 7.63 9.64 16.00
CA MET A 210 7.76 9.16 14.62
C MET A 210 6.42 9.03 13.91
N VAL A 211 5.36 8.64 14.61
CA VAL A 211 4.06 8.35 13.99
C VAL A 211 2.98 9.41 14.22
N SER A 212 3.17 10.32 15.19
CA SER A 212 2.22 11.39 15.50
C SER A 212 2.57 12.66 14.72
N PRO A 213 1.59 13.34 14.08
CA PRO A 213 0.18 12.94 13.96
C PRO A 213 -0.04 11.83 12.92
N ILE A 214 -0.84 10.83 13.28
CA ILE A 214 -1.22 9.73 12.37
C ILE A 214 -2.12 10.30 11.27
N ASN A 215 -1.77 10.03 10.01
CA ASN A 215 -2.44 10.56 8.82
C ASN A 215 -2.67 12.09 8.90
N ARG A 216 -1.77 12.81 9.58
CA ARG A 216 -1.84 14.26 9.81
C ARG A 216 -3.09 14.75 10.54
N LYS A 217 -3.88 13.84 11.13
CA LYS A 217 -5.16 14.14 11.75
C LYS A 217 -5.20 13.76 13.23
N HIS A 218 -4.64 12.61 13.59
CA HIS A 218 -4.76 12.07 14.94
C HIS A 218 -3.46 12.22 15.72
N THR A 219 -3.44 13.18 16.65
CA THR A 219 -2.34 13.32 17.59
C THR A 219 -2.46 12.28 18.69
N ILE A 220 -1.33 11.65 19.03
CA ILE A 220 -1.21 10.75 20.17
C ILE A 220 -0.74 11.55 21.39
N ASP A 221 -1.49 11.46 22.49
CA ASP A 221 -1.11 12.00 23.80
C ASP A 221 -0.47 10.89 24.65
N ALA A 222 0.80 11.07 25.02
CA ALA A 222 1.56 10.08 25.78
C ALA A 222 0.97 9.78 27.18
N GLY A 223 0.13 10.66 27.73
CA GLY A 223 -0.52 10.48 29.02
C GLY A 223 -1.79 9.63 28.98
N SER A 224 -2.43 9.49 27.82
CA SER A 224 -3.68 8.74 27.62
C SER A 224 -3.58 7.63 26.56
N ALA A 225 -2.46 7.56 25.83
CA ALA A 225 -2.24 6.53 24.84
C ALA A 225 -1.85 5.18 25.47
N THR A 226 -2.49 4.13 24.98
CA THR A 226 -2.08 2.74 25.20
C THR A 226 -1.44 2.22 23.92
N ILE A 227 -0.18 1.80 24.02
CA ILE A 227 0.57 1.20 22.90
C ILE A 227 0.96 -0.23 23.27
N LYS A 228 0.54 -1.18 22.43
CA LYS A 228 0.82 -2.60 22.60
C LYS A 228 1.59 -3.10 21.39
N ARG A 229 2.50 -4.06 21.60
CA ARG A 229 3.24 -4.71 20.51
C ARG A 229 3.01 -6.22 20.54
N THR A 230 3.03 -6.81 19.36
CA THR A 230 2.84 -8.24 19.15
C THR A 230 3.85 -8.72 18.13
N ALA A 231 4.71 -9.67 18.51
CA ALA A 231 5.64 -10.29 17.55
C ALA A 231 4.85 -11.09 16.51
N LEU A 232 5.22 -10.96 15.23
CA LEU A 232 4.56 -11.67 14.13
C LEU A 232 5.36 -12.90 13.71
N PRO A 233 4.83 -14.13 13.83
CA PRO A 233 5.60 -15.37 13.64
C PRO A 233 6.02 -15.63 12.18
N PHE A 234 5.48 -14.86 11.25
CA PHE A 234 5.78 -14.91 9.81
C PHE A 234 6.71 -13.78 9.35
N TYR A 235 7.19 -12.94 10.26
CA TYR A 235 8.20 -11.93 9.98
C TYR A 235 9.39 -12.05 10.94
N ARG A 236 10.59 -11.85 10.41
CA ARG A 236 11.80 -11.72 11.24
C ARG A 236 11.82 -10.36 11.94
N ASP A 237 12.08 -10.37 13.25
CA ASP A 237 12.32 -9.19 14.09
C ASP A 237 11.30 -8.05 13.91
N THR A 238 10.04 -8.40 13.61
CA THR A 238 8.98 -7.44 13.31
C THR A 238 7.85 -7.53 14.31
N TYR A 239 7.36 -6.35 14.70
CA TYR A 239 6.25 -6.22 15.62
C TYR A 239 5.07 -5.54 14.94
N LEU A 240 3.87 -6.06 15.17
CA LEU A 240 2.62 -5.33 15.00
C LEU A 240 2.42 -4.43 16.21
N ILE A 241 2.25 -3.14 15.98
CA ILE A 241 2.02 -2.13 17.02
C ILE A 241 0.56 -1.66 16.94
N GLU A 242 -0.17 -1.81 18.03
CA GLU A 242 -1.51 -1.27 18.25
C GLU A 242 -1.38 0.05 19.01
N VAL A 243 -2.00 1.11 18.50
CA VAL A 243 -2.04 2.43 19.15
C VAL A 243 -3.51 2.80 19.38
N GLN A 244 -3.88 2.99 20.63
CA GLN A 244 -5.16 3.53 21.06
C GLN A 244 -4.93 4.74 21.96
N ASP A 245 -5.77 5.75 21.86
CA ASP A 245 -5.77 6.91 22.76
C ASP A 245 -7.17 7.14 23.32
N GLU A 246 -7.27 7.35 24.64
CA GLU A 246 -8.55 7.64 25.31
C GLU A 246 -9.11 9.01 24.91
N ASN A 247 -8.28 9.91 24.40
CA ASN A 247 -8.70 11.23 23.93
C ASN A 247 -9.36 11.20 22.54
N TRP A 248 -9.28 10.08 21.82
CA TRP A 248 -9.94 9.92 20.53
C TRP A 248 -11.42 9.62 20.69
N GLN A 249 -12.23 9.95 19.68
CA GLN A 249 -13.63 9.52 19.66
C GLN A 249 -13.71 7.99 19.63
N PRO A 250 -14.76 7.35 20.20
CA PRO A 250 -14.86 5.89 20.23
C PRO A 250 -14.84 5.19 18.86
N THR A 251 -15.15 5.92 17.79
CA THR A 251 -15.09 5.44 16.39
C THR A 251 -13.72 5.62 15.74
N VAL A 252 -12.74 6.18 16.45
CA VAL A 252 -11.39 6.46 15.95
C VAL A 252 -10.40 5.48 16.57
N GLY A 253 -9.69 4.78 15.69
CA GLY A 253 -8.71 3.77 16.08
C GLY A 253 -9.33 2.41 16.45
N PRO A 254 -8.52 1.46 16.94
CA PRO A 254 -7.06 1.59 17.08
C PRO A 254 -6.35 1.74 15.74
N PHE A 255 -5.19 2.40 15.73
CA PHE A 255 -4.30 2.43 14.57
C PHE A 255 -3.22 1.36 14.69
N TRP A 256 -2.78 0.86 13.54
CA TRP A 256 -1.91 -0.32 13.47
C TRP A 256 -0.67 -0.04 12.65
N PHE A 257 0.49 -0.49 13.13
CA PHE A 257 1.75 -0.28 12.42
C PHE A 257 2.58 -1.56 12.38
N LEU A 258 3.31 -1.78 11.30
CA LEU A 258 4.44 -2.71 11.27
C LEU A 258 5.71 -1.97 11.65
N HIS A 259 6.40 -2.46 12.67
CA HIS A 259 7.73 -2.00 13.04
C HIS A 259 8.76 -3.07 12.69
N THR A 260 9.54 -2.83 11.63
CA THR A 260 10.52 -3.78 11.06
C THR A 260 11.95 -3.56 11.59
N GLY A 261 12.09 -2.75 12.65
CA GLY A 261 13.37 -2.28 13.19
C GLY A 261 14.01 -1.15 12.36
N GLN A 262 13.76 -1.09 11.05
CA GLN A 262 14.22 -0.01 10.17
C GLN A 262 13.10 0.98 9.81
N MET A 263 11.87 0.48 9.68
CA MET A 263 10.72 1.25 9.23
C MET A 263 9.56 1.08 10.20
N ILE A 264 8.72 2.12 10.25
CA ILE A 264 7.39 2.06 10.85
C ILE A 264 6.38 2.34 9.75
N LEU A 265 5.59 1.33 9.40
CA LEU A 265 4.68 1.36 8.27
C LEU A 265 3.24 1.31 8.79
N HIS A 266 2.42 2.29 8.41
CA HIS A 266 1.02 2.37 8.85
C HIS A 266 0.15 1.37 8.08
N LEU A 267 -0.61 0.52 8.78
CA LEU A 267 -1.59 -0.37 8.18
C LEU A 267 -2.92 0.36 8.05
N ASP A 268 -3.08 1.06 6.94
CA ASP A 268 -4.20 1.97 6.67
C ASP A 268 -5.38 1.34 5.93
N GLY A 269 -5.28 0.05 5.60
CA GLY A 269 -6.23 -0.70 4.80
C GLY A 269 -5.74 -1.02 3.37
N ALA A 270 -4.64 -0.41 2.92
CA ALA A 270 -3.99 -0.77 1.67
C ALA A 270 -2.94 -1.87 1.87
N SER A 271 -2.68 -2.66 0.83
CA SER A 271 -1.66 -3.70 0.85
C SER A 271 -0.23 -3.18 0.65
N ASP A 272 -0.06 -1.96 0.13
CA ASP A 272 1.24 -1.37 -0.24
C ASP A 272 2.28 -1.41 0.89
N ASN A 273 1.88 -1.08 2.12
CA ASN A 273 2.77 -1.10 3.27
C ASN A 273 3.14 -2.53 3.71
N ILE A 274 2.26 -3.50 3.51
CA ILE A 274 2.56 -4.92 3.74
C ILE A 274 3.54 -5.42 2.66
N HIS A 275 3.31 -5.08 1.39
CA HIS A 275 4.22 -5.44 0.29
C HIS A 275 5.59 -4.78 0.44
N THR A 276 5.64 -3.54 0.93
CA THR A 276 6.89 -2.83 1.23
C THR A 276 7.68 -3.53 2.34
N ALA A 277 7.00 -3.97 3.41
CA ALA A 277 7.61 -4.78 4.44
C ALA A 277 8.15 -6.10 3.87
N ASN A 278 7.33 -6.81 3.08
CA ASN A 278 7.71 -8.07 2.42
C ASN A 278 8.93 -7.92 1.50
N GLY A 279 8.98 -6.86 0.70
CA GLY A 279 10.06 -6.56 -0.24
C GLY A 279 11.43 -6.36 0.43
N SER A 280 11.45 -6.14 1.74
CA SER A 280 12.69 -6.11 2.54
C SER A 280 13.25 -7.50 2.86
N GLY A 281 12.60 -8.58 2.42
CA GLY A 281 13.05 -9.97 2.62
C GLY A 281 12.96 -10.45 4.07
N ILE A 282 12.04 -9.86 4.86
CA ILE A 282 11.82 -10.21 6.26
C ILE A 282 10.68 -11.22 6.46
N VAL A 283 9.85 -11.43 5.44
CA VAL A 283 8.77 -12.44 5.45
C VAL A 283 9.36 -13.85 5.44
N GLN A 284 8.84 -14.71 6.32
CA GLN A 284 9.31 -16.09 6.52
C GLN A 284 8.12 -17.02 6.70
N LEU A 285 7.59 -17.53 5.59
CA LEU A 285 6.45 -18.42 5.59
C LEU A 285 6.86 -19.89 5.72
N SER A 286 6.04 -20.63 6.45
CA SER A 286 6.15 -22.05 6.72
C SER A 286 4.74 -22.65 6.84
N PRO A 287 4.59 -23.98 6.75
CA PRO A 287 3.29 -24.63 6.95
C PRO A 287 2.63 -24.26 8.29
N ASP A 288 3.42 -23.96 9.31
CA ASP A 288 2.94 -23.67 10.66
C ASP A 288 2.43 -22.23 10.86
N ASN A 289 2.85 -21.27 10.02
CA ASN A 289 2.52 -19.84 10.19
C ASN A 289 1.84 -19.19 8.97
N ALA A 290 1.77 -19.88 7.83
CA ALA A 290 1.16 -19.33 6.61
C ALA A 290 -0.33 -18.99 6.78
N LEU A 291 -1.06 -19.75 7.60
CA LEU A 291 -2.46 -19.42 7.91
C LEU A 291 -2.58 -18.15 8.75
N ASP A 292 -1.68 -17.94 9.72
CA ASP A 292 -1.66 -16.73 10.53
C ASP A 292 -1.26 -15.50 9.68
N TYR A 293 -0.37 -15.69 8.70
CA TYR A 293 -0.06 -14.65 7.71
C TYR A 293 -1.29 -14.32 6.85
N LEU A 294 -2.03 -15.31 6.36
CA LEU A 294 -3.24 -15.08 5.58
C LEU A 294 -4.30 -14.33 6.39
N ARG A 295 -4.51 -14.70 7.66
CA ARG A 295 -5.41 -13.96 8.58
C ARG A 295 -4.99 -12.51 8.73
N PHE A 296 -3.71 -12.27 8.95
CA PHE A 296 -3.14 -10.93 9.03
C PHE A 296 -3.39 -10.14 7.74
N PHE A 297 -3.08 -10.71 6.58
CA PHE A 297 -3.23 -10.06 5.29
C PHE A 297 -4.70 -9.72 5.00
N CYS A 298 -5.60 -10.70 5.13
CA CYS A 298 -7.04 -10.51 4.92
C CYS A 298 -7.65 -9.46 5.86
N PHE A 299 -7.17 -9.38 7.09
CA PHE A 299 -7.68 -8.41 8.05
C PHE A 299 -7.18 -6.98 7.75
N PHE A 300 -5.91 -6.80 7.45
CA PHE A 300 -5.33 -5.46 7.26
C PHE A 300 -5.49 -4.90 5.84
N VAL A 301 -5.82 -5.73 4.86
CA VAL A 301 -6.17 -5.29 3.51
C VAL A 301 -7.69 -5.17 3.42
N HIS A 302 -8.18 -3.97 3.14
CA HIS A 302 -9.61 -3.67 3.14
C HIS A 302 -10.16 -3.57 1.71
N GLY A 303 -11.28 -4.26 1.48
CA GLY A 303 -12.15 -3.99 0.34
C GLY A 303 -13.05 -2.78 0.61
N GLU A 304 -13.99 -2.51 -0.30
CA GLU A 304 -14.97 -1.43 -0.11
C GLU A 304 -15.83 -1.61 1.14
N ALA A 305 -16.13 -2.86 1.52
CA ALA A 305 -16.91 -3.18 2.71
C ALA A 305 -16.06 -3.38 3.97
N GLY A 306 -14.77 -2.99 3.94
CA GLY A 306 -13.83 -3.14 5.06
C GLY A 306 -12.99 -4.42 4.99
N PRO A 307 -12.54 -4.95 6.14
CA PRO A 307 -11.62 -6.09 6.20
C PRO A 307 -12.29 -7.41 5.82
N PHE A 308 -11.46 -8.40 5.49
CA PHE A 308 -11.87 -9.79 5.27
C PHE A 308 -11.54 -10.64 6.50
N TYR A 309 -12.53 -11.32 7.06
CA TYR A 309 -12.33 -12.17 8.24
C TYR A 309 -12.26 -13.65 7.83
N VAL A 310 -11.13 -14.29 8.11
CA VAL A 310 -10.98 -15.74 8.01
C VAL A 310 -11.62 -16.39 9.25
N LEU A 311 -12.74 -17.07 9.06
CA LEU A 311 -13.53 -17.66 10.15
C LEU A 311 -13.16 -19.13 10.38
N GLU A 312 -12.97 -19.51 11.64
CA GLU A 312 -12.91 -20.92 12.06
C GLU A 312 -14.29 -21.51 12.34
N ASP A 313 -15.20 -20.67 12.83
CA ASP A 313 -16.57 -20.99 13.21
C ASP A 313 -17.44 -19.73 13.20
N LEU A 314 -18.73 -19.91 13.51
CA LEU A 314 -19.69 -18.82 13.61
C LEU A 314 -19.65 -18.07 14.93
N ASP A 315 -18.91 -18.55 15.95
CA ASP A 315 -18.67 -17.80 17.19
C ASP A 315 -17.56 -16.75 16.98
N HIS A 316 -17.58 -16.06 15.85
CA HIS A 316 -16.62 -15.01 15.55
C HIS A 316 -17.14 -13.65 16.04
N PRO A 317 -16.30 -12.80 16.68
CA PRO A 317 -16.79 -11.55 17.25
C PRO A 317 -17.29 -10.50 16.26
N ALA A 318 -16.88 -10.60 14.99
CA ALA A 318 -17.39 -9.77 13.89
C ALA A 318 -18.88 -10.04 13.57
N LEU A 319 -19.41 -11.20 13.97
CA LEU A 319 -20.81 -11.54 13.80
C LEU A 319 -21.64 -11.09 15.01
N ASP A 320 -22.84 -10.58 14.75
CA ASP A 320 -23.82 -10.27 15.80
C ASP A 320 -24.58 -11.53 16.20
N GLN A 321 -24.01 -12.24 17.17
CA GLN A 321 -24.57 -13.47 17.75
C GLN A 321 -26.01 -13.30 18.26
N SER A 322 -26.41 -12.09 18.65
CA SER A 322 -27.76 -11.85 19.19
C SER A 322 -28.86 -11.87 18.13
N GLN A 323 -28.47 -11.74 16.85
CA GLN A 323 -29.38 -11.65 15.71
C GLN A 323 -29.31 -12.88 14.78
N LEU A 324 -28.42 -13.83 15.05
CA LEU A 324 -28.36 -15.11 14.33
C LEU A 324 -29.40 -16.07 14.92
N ASN A 325 -30.30 -16.60 14.08
CA ASN A 325 -31.21 -17.65 14.52
C ASN A 325 -30.62 -19.06 14.33
N GLU A 326 -31.08 -20.02 15.12
CA GLU A 326 -30.54 -21.40 15.15
C GLU A 326 -30.58 -22.10 13.77
N THR A 327 -31.62 -21.84 12.98
CA THR A 327 -31.76 -22.40 11.63
C THR A 327 -30.74 -21.81 10.64
N GLU A 328 -30.43 -20.52 10.75
CA GLU A 328 -29.36 -19.89 9.97
C GLU A 328 -28.00 -20.44 10.37
N ILE A 329 -27.73 -20.57 11.66
CA ILE A 329 -26.49 -21.14 12.20
C ILE A 329 -26.26 -22.54 11.63
N GLU A 330 -27.22 -23.45 11.72
CA GLU A 330 -27.08 -24.82 11.21
C GLU A 330 -26.83 -24.86 9.69
N LYS A 331 -27.56 -24.03 8.92
CA LYS A 331 -27.42 -23.97 7.45
C LYS A 331 -26.07 -23.42 7.01
N VAL A 332 -25.54 -22.45 7.74
CA VAL A 332 -24.25 -21.83 7.41
C VAL A 332 -23.11 -22.71 7.90
N GLN A 333 -23.18 -23.20 9.14
CA GLN A 333 -22.14 -24.03 9.75
C GLN A 333 -21.91 -25.34 8.98
N SER A 334 -22.96 -25.95 8.43
CA SER A 334 -22.83 -27.16 7.59
C SER A 334 -22.11 -26.94 6.25
N LYS A 335 -21.95 -25.68 5.82
CA LYS A 335 -21.24 -25.31 4.58
C LYS A 335 -19.85 -24.72 4.84
N MET A 336 -19.59 -24.26 6.05
CA MET A 336 -18.30 -23.70 6.41
C MET A 336 -17.20 -24.76 6.36
N VAL A 337 -16.01 -24.31 6.02
CA VAL A 337 -14.78 -25.11 6.09
C VAL A 337 -13.92 -24.58 7.20
N ARG A 338 -13.31 -25.48 7.97
CA ARG A 338 -12.23 -25.07 8.88
C ARG A 338 -11.04 -24.62 8.03
N PRO A 339 -10.38 -23.51 8.39
CA PRO A 339 -9.18 -23.07 7.70
C PRO A 339 -8.12 -24.16 7.64
N THR A 340 -7.67 -24.49 6.44
CA THR A 340 -6.56 -25.44 6.21
C THR A 340 -5.53 -24.83 5.29
N VAL A 341 -4.26 -25.14 5.53
CA VAL A 341 -3.15 -24.76 4.65
C VAL A 341 -2.37 -26.01 4.26
N SER A 342 -1.98 -26.08 2.99
CA SER A 342 -1.10 -27.09 2.43
C SER A 342 0.03 -26.43 1.65
N GLN A 343 1.25 -26.97 1.77
CA GLN A 343 2.39 -26.50 0.98
C GLN A 343 2.43 -27.24 -0.35
N LYS A 344 2.68 -26.50 -1.44
CA LYS A 344 2.86 -27.02 -2.79
C LYS A 344 4.34 -27.33 -3.07
N ASP A 345 4.60 -28.05 -4.16
CA ASP A 345 5.96 -28.48 -4.56
C ASP A 345 6.89 -27.30 -4.87
N ASP A 346 6.35 -26.15 -5.30
CA ASP A 346 7.09 -24.92 -5.56
C ASP A 346 7.38 -24.09 -4.28
N GLY A 347 6.96 -24.59 -3.12
CA GLY A 347 7.12 -23.94 -1.82
C GLY A 347 6.02 -22.95 -1.45
N SER A 348 5.14 -22.57 -2.38
CA SER A 348 3.94 -21.77 -2.10
C SER A 348 2.91 -22.56 -1.28
N PHE A 349 1.87 -21.90 -0.81
CA PHE A 349 0.82 -22.51 0.00
C PHE A 349 -0.55 -22.36 -0.67
N SER A 350 -1.37 -23.40 -0.63
CA SER A 350 -2.82 -23.30 -0.88
C SER A 350 -3.55 -23.31 0.45
N ALA A 351 -4.44 -22.34 0.65
CA ALA A 351 -5.27 -22.21 1.82
C ALA A 351 -6.75 -22.29 1.43
N HIS A 352 -7.52 -23.12 2.14
CA HIS A 352 -8.98 -23.19 2.02
C HIS A 352 -9.61 -22.66 3.29
N VAL A 353 -10.46 -21.64 3.17
CA VAL A 353 -11.01 -20.92 4.33
C VAL A 353 -12.48 -20.56 4.13
N SER A 354 -13.22 -20.42 5.24
CA SER A 354 -14.45 -19.64 5.23
C SER A 354 -14.14 -18.16 5.46
N LEU A 355 -14.55 -17.29 4.54
CA LEU A 355 -14.19 -15.88 4.51
C LEU A 355 -15.45 -15.01 4.63
N LEU A 356 -15.51 -14.16 5.66
CA LEU A 356 -16.57 -13.17 5.83
C LEU A 356 -16.09 -11.82 5.27
N TYR A 357 -16.85 -11.26 4.34
CA TYR A 357 -16.61 -9.95 3.75
C TYR A 357 -17.92 -9.16 3.66
N GLY A 358 -17.94 -7.99 4.29
CA GLY A 358 -19.18 -7.24 4.51
C GLY A 358 -20.20 -8.10 5.26
N ARG A 359 -21.27 -8.51 4.57
CA ARG A 359 -22.32 -9.39 5.13
C ARG A 359 -22.40 -10.76 4.46
N ASN A 360 -21.42 -11.08 3.63
CA ASN A 360 -21.43 -12.29 2.82
C ASN A 360 -20.34 -13.24 3.31
N LEU A 361 -20.66 -14.53 3.31
CA LEU A 361 -19.74 -15.59 3.68
C LEU A 361 -19.44 -16.46 2.47
N PHE A 362 -18.16 -16.72 2.26
CA PHE A 362 -17.63 -17.48 1.13
C PHE A 362 -16.84 -18.67 1.65
N ASN A 363 -16.77 -19.74 0.86
CA ASN A 363 -15.63 -20.64 0.92
C ASN A 363 -14.65 -20.21 -0.16
N ALA A 364 -13.43 -19.87 0.23
CA ALA A 364 -12.42 -19.31 -0.66
C ALA A 364 -11.14 -20.16 -0.66
N GLU A 365 -10.51 -20.24 -1.81
CA GLU A 365 -9.16 -20.76 -1.99
C GLU A 365 -8.19 -19.61 -2.24
N PHE A 366 -7.09 -19.60 -1.50
CA PHE A 366 -6.00 -18.65 -1.65
C PHE A 366 -4.71 -19.35 -2.02
N ALA A 367 -3.94 -18.73 -2.91
CA ALA A 367 -2.51 -18.98 -3.07
C ALA A 367 -1.73 -17.97 -2.23
N VAL A 368 -0.82 -18.45 -1.38
CA VAL A 368 0.10 -17.62 -0.59
C VAL A 368 1.51 -17.94 -1.03
N TYR A 369 2.20 -16.94 -1.58
CA TYR A 369 3.54 -17.09 -2.13
C TYR A 369 4.61 -16.82 -1.07
N THR A 370 5.80 -17.37 -1.27
CA THR A 370 6.92 -17.29 -0.30
C THR A 370 7.46 -15.87 -0.11
N ASP A 371 7.21 -14.97 -1.05
CA ASP A 371 7.50 -13.54 -0.98
C ASP A 371 6.40 -12.74 -0.23
N GLY A 372 5.36 -13.42 0.26
CA GLY A 372 4.23 -12.82 0.95
C GLY A 372 3.13 -12.27 0.04
N SER A 373 3.23 -12.44 -1.28
CA SER A 373 2.11 -12.16 -2.18
C SER A 373 0.93 -13.11 -1.90
N VAL A 374 -0.30 -12.61 -2.01
CA VAL A 374 -1.53 -13.37 -1.76
C VAL A 374 -2.48 -13.18 -2.94
N GLU A 375 -2.99 -14.30 -3.47
CA GLU A 375 -3.97 -14.32 -4.55
C GLU A 375 -5.19 -15.14 -4.10
N MET A 376 -6.39 -14.63 -4.37
CA MET A 376 -7.63 -15.39 -4.25
C MET A 376 -7.86 -16.15 -5.57
N VAL A 377 -7.80 -17.47 -5.52
CA VAL A 377 -7.87 -18.35 -6.70
C VAL A 377 -9.32 -18.69 -7.06
N ASP A 378 -10.15 -18.93 -6.04
CA ASP A 378 -11.57 -19.26 -6.19
C ASP A 378 -12.35 -18.78 -4.96
N ASP A 379 -13.61 -18.44 -5.16
CA ASP A 379 -14.54 -18.15 -4.08
C ASP A 379 -15.97 -18.58 -4.43
N LYS A 380 -16.64 -19.14 -3.43
CA LYS A 380 -18.03 -19.57 -3.56
C LYS A 380 -18.84 -19.06 -2.40
N ALA A 381 -19.81 -18.19 -2.71
CA ALA A 381 -20.78 -17.71 -1.74
C ALA A 381 -21.56 -18.88 -1.11
N ILE A 382 -21.58 -18.92 0.23
CA ILE A 382 -22.31 -19.92 1.02
C ILE A 382 -23.45 -19.32 1.84
N ALA A 383 -23.35 -18.02 2.18
CA ALA A 383 -24.39 -17.24 2.85
C ALA A 383 -24.29 -15.75 2.49
N ALA A 384 -25.41 -15.04 2.58
CA ALA A 384 -25.49 -13.60 2.37
C ALA A 384 -26.35 -12.96 3.48
N ASP A 385 -26.24 -11.65 3.61
CA ASP A 385 -27.01 -10.84 4.57
C ASP A 385 -26.83 -11.25 6.04
N LEU A 386 -25.66 -11.79 6.38
CA LEU A 386 -25.29 -12.05 7.77
C LEU A 386 -25.24 -10.76 8.58
N ARG A 387 -25.64 -10.88 9.85
CA ARG A 387 -25.61 -9.78 10.80
C ARG A 387 -24.20 -9.64 11.36
N VAL A 388 -23.56 -8.53 11.02
CA VAL A 388 -22.23 -8.13 11.51
C VAL A 388 -22.38 -6.96 12.48
N LYS A 389 -21.46 -6.85 13.43
CA LYS A 389 -21.46 -5.79 14.44
C LYS A 389 -20.98 -4.44 13.91
#